data_AF-A0A2E5JLY2-F1
#
_entry.id   AF-A0A2E5JLY2-F1
#
_cell.length_a   1.000
_cell.length_b   1.000
_cell.length_c   1.000
_cell.angle_alpha   90.00
_cell.angle_beta   90.00
_cell.angle_gamma   90.00
#
_symmetry.space_group_name_H-M   'P 1'
#
loop_
_entity.id
_entity.type
_entity.pdbx_description
1 polymer ?
#
loop_
_entity_poly.entity_id
_entity_poly.type
_entity_poly.pdbx_seq_one_letter_code
_entity_poly.pdbx_strand_id
1 'polypeptide(L)'
;MNELLYSEWVVLKALQDKTMTLQELHFQTGLDRGLLSSVITHLVKLNYAHASRGIFRARIKVGENPRYNIWGESMITMINETYRASLKDSVLTSA
;
A
#
# COMPACT_ATOMS: atom_id res chain seq x y z
N MET A 1 9.92 2.77 -7.22
CA MET A 1 9.11 1.55 -7.45
C MET A 1 8.32 1.11 -6.21
N ASN A 2 8.85 1.26 -4.98
CA ASN A 2 8.14 0.90 -3.74
C ASN A 2 6.93 1.78 -3.39
N GLU A 3 6.97 3.07 -3.72
CA GLU A 3 5.89 4.03 -3.36
C GLU A 3 4.56 3.73 -4.04
N LEU A 4 4.58 3.26 -5.30
CA LEU A 4 3.36 2.87 -6.01
C LEU A 4 2.73 1.62 -5.40
N LEU A 5 3.54 0.61 -5.08
CA LEU A 5 3.08 -0.62 -4.44
C LEU A 5 2.48 -0.35 -3.06
N TYR A 6 3.12 0.52 -2.27
CA TYR A 6 2.58 0.98 -0.99
C TYR A 6 1.23 1.67 -1.17
N SER A 7 1.14 2.62 -2.11
CA SER A 7 -0.09 3.38 -2.33
C SER A 7 -1.24 2.49 -2.78
N GLU A 8 -0.98 1.54 -3.69
CA GLU A 8 -1.94 0.52 -4.11
C GLU A 8 -2.39 -0.37 -2.95
N TRP A 9 -1.44 -0.83 -2.12
CA TRP A 9 -1.70 -1.67 -0.96
C TRP A 9 -2.61 -0.96 0.04
N VAL A 10 -2.31 0.30 0.38
CA VAL A 10 -3.09 1.10 1.33
C VAL A 10 -4.52 1.31 0.81
N VAL A 11 -4.67 1.65 -0.47
CA VAL A 11 -5.99 1.85 -1.09
C VAL A 11 -6.81 0.55 -1.10
N LEU A 12 -6.22 -0.58 -1.51
CA LEU A 12 -6.91 -1.87 -1.50
C LEU A 12 -7.26 -2.31 -0.07
N LYS A 13 -6.37 -2.03 0.90
CA LYS A 13 -6.63 -2.35 2.31
C LYS A 13 -7.79 -1.52 2.86
N ALA A 14 -7.88 -0.24 2.50
CA ALA A 14 -8.99 0.62 2.89
C ALA A 14 -10.33 0.17 2.29
N LEU A 15 -10.30 -0.34 1.05
CA LEU A 15 -11.46 -0.83 0.30
C LEU A 15 -11.83 -2.30 0.59
N GLN A 16 -11.05 -3.01 1.40
CA GLN A 16 -11.17 -4.47 1.54
C GLN A 16 -12.55 -4.88 2.06
N ASP A 17 -13.04 -4.16 3.06
CA ASP A 17 -14.25 -4.54 3.81
C ASP A 17 -15.41 -3.53 3.60
N LYS A 18 -15.19 -2.45 2.83
CA LYS A 18 -16.19 -1.41 2.59
C LYS A 18 -16.00 -0.72 1.25
N THR A 19 -17.10 -0.18 0.74
CA THR A 19 -17.09 0.72 -0.41
C THR A 19 -16.79 2.14 0.04
N MET A 20 -16.00 2.88 -0.74
CA MET A 20 -15.63 4.26 -0.40
C MET A 20 -15.57 5.14 -1.64
N THR A 21 -15.81 6.44 -1.46
CA THR A 21 -15.57 7.49 -2.45
C THR A 21 -14.10 7.91 -2.47
N LEU A 22 -13.70 8.67 -3.48
CA LEU A 22 -12.32 9.21 -3.57
C LEU A 22 -11.99 10.12 -2.39
N GLN A 23 -12.97 10.89 -1.90
CA GLN A 23 -12.80 11.78 -0.76
C GLN A 23 -12.58 10.99 0.53
N GLU A 24 -13.36 9.94 0.78
CA GLU A 24 -13.19 9.12 1.98
C GLU A 24 -11.86 8.34 1.95
N LEU A 25 -11.43 7.88 0.77
CA LEU A 25 -10.11 7.28 0.60
C LEU A 25 -8.99 8.28 0.89
N HIS A 26 -9.12 9.52 0.45
CA HIS A 26 -8.17 10.57 0.81
C HIS A 26 -8.06 10.76 2.32
N PHE A 27 -9.18 10.86 3.03
CA PHE A 27 -9.17 10.99 4.48
C PHE A 27 -8.61 9.76 5.20
N GLN A 28 -8.92 8.55 4.74
CA GLN A 28 -8.48 7.32 5.41
C GLN A 28 -7.01 6.99 5.14
N THR A 29 -6.52 7.26 3.94
CA THR A 29 -5.17 6.84 3.51
C THR A 29 -4.13 7.94 3.70
N GLY A 30 -4.55 9.20 3.79
CA GLY A 30 -3.66 10.37 3.84
C GLY A 30 -2.91 10.63 2.53
N LEU A 31 -3.18 9.85 1.47
CA LEU A 31 -2.54 10.02 0.17
C LEU A 31 -3.09 11.26 -0.55
N ASP A 32 -2.24 11.93 -1.33
CA ASP A 32 -2.66 13.04 -2.18
C ASP A 32 -3.79 12.63 -3.15
N ARG A 33 -4.70 13.57 -3.46
CA ARG A 33 -5.86 13.30 -4.33
C ARG A 33 -5.47 12.94 -5.76
N GLY A 34 -4.42 13.56 -6.30
CA GLY A 34 -3.91 13.26 -7.64
C GLY A 34 -3.29 11.87 -7.71
N LEU A 35 -2.52 11.51 -6.68
CA LEU A 35 -1.97 10.17 -6.52
C LEU A 35 -3.09 9.13 -6.39
N LEU A 36 -4.08 9.37 -5.52
CA LEU A 36 -5.22 8.47 -5.33
C LEU A 36 -6.00 8.21 -6.61
N SER A 37 -6.29 9.26 -7.38
CA SER A 37 -6.98 9.13 -8.66
C SER A 37 -6.20 8.21 -9.62
N SER A 38 -4.88 8.39 -9.68
CA SER A 38 -3.99 7.57 -10.50
C SER A 38 -3.94 6.11 -10.02
N VAL A 39 -3.80 5.91 -8.72
CA VAL A 39 -3.75 4.58 -8.08
C VAL A 39 -5.07 3.83 -8.28
N ILE A 40 -6.21 4.46 -8.03
CA ILE A 40 -7.52 3.82 -8.25
C ILE A 40 -7.71 3.48 -9.72
N THR A 41 -7.39 4.39 -10.63
CA THR A 41 -7.49 4.13 -12.07
C THR A 41 -6.65 2.93 -12.45
N HIS A 42 -5.45 2.81 -11.89
CA HIS A 42 -4.59 1.66 -12.11
C HIS A 42 -5.17 0.35 -11.54
N LEU A 43 -5.63 0.37 -10.29
CA LEU A 43 -6.26 -0.78 -9.64
C LEU A 43 -7.52 -1.27 -10.36
N VAL A 44 -8.32 -0.35 -10.92
CA VAL A 44 -9.48 -0.68 -11.74
C VAL A 44 -9.06 -1.33 -13.05
N LYS A 45 -8.02 -0.82 -13.73
CA LYS A 45 -7.46 -1.43 -14.94
C LYS A 45 -6.92 -2.84 -14.69
N LEU A 46 -6.31 -3.07 -13.53
CA LEU A 46 -5.84 -4.39 -13.11
C LEU A 46 -6.96 -5.32 -12.61
N ASN A 47 -8.21 -4.86 -12.62
CA ASN A 47 -9.36 -5.60 -12.10
C ASN A 47 -9.28 -5.92 -10.60
N TYR A 48 -8.45 -5.20 -9.85
CA TYR A 48 -8.31 -5.34 -8.39
C TYR A 48 -9.34 -4.51 -7.62
N ALA A 49 -9.87 -3.47 -8.26
CA ALA A 49 -10.97 -2.66 -7.74
C ALA A 49 -12.09 -2.52 -8.77
N HIS A 50 -13.31 -2.33 -8.29
CA HIS A 50 -14.46 -1.91 -9.08
C HIS A 50 -14.75 -0.45 -8.80
N ALA A 51 -15.16 0.29 -9.84
CA ALA A 51 -15.63 1.66 -9.74
C ALA A 51 -17.04 1.76 -10.34
N SER A 52 -17.97 2.37 -9.61
CA SER A 52 -19.31 2.68 -10.10
C SER A 52 -19.79 4.00 -9.48
N ARG A 53 -20.15 4.98 -10.33
CA ARG A 53 -20.69 6.29 -9.91
C ARG A 53 -19.85 6.99 -8.82
N GLY A 54 -18.52 6.90 -8.91
CA GLY A 54 -17.59 7.53 -7.94
C GLY A 54 -17.42 6.77 -6.62
N ILE A 55 -17.99 5.56 -6.51
CA ILE A 55 -17.82 4.65 -5.39
C ILE A 55 -16.92 3.50 -5.82
N PHE A 56 -15.94 3.18 -4.98
CA PHE A 56 -14.92 2.17 -5.22
C PHE A 56 -15.07 0.99 -4.26
N ARG A 57 -14.72 -0.21 -4.72
CA ARG A 57 -14.72 -1.45 -3.93
C ARG A 57 -13.55 -2.33 -4.33
N ALA A 58 -12.90 -3.00 -3.37
CA ALA A 58 -11.92 -4.03 -3.70
C ALA A 58 -12.62 -5.26 -4.31
N ARG A 59 -12.02 -5.85 -5.36
CA ARG A 59 -12.43 -7.14 -5.94
C ARG A 59 -11.63 -8.31 -5.39
N ILE A 60 -10.48 -8.02 -4.81
CA ILE A 60 -9.56 -9.00 -4.23
C ILE A 60 -9.16 -8.56 -2.83
N LYS A 61 -8.91 -9.50 -1.92
CA LYS A 61 -8.25 -9.15 -0.67
C LYS A 61 -6.76 -8.97 -0.91
N VAL A 62 -6.16 -8.03 -0.19
CA VAL A 62 -4.73 -7.73 -0.34
C VAL A 62 -3.87 -8.99 -0.09
N GLY A 63 -4.21 -9.79 0.92
CA GLY A 63 -3.49 -11.03 1.24
C GLY A 63 -3.65 -12.17 0.23
N GLU A 64 -4.61 -12.07 -0.69
CA GLU A 64 -4.81 -13.05 -1.77
C GLU A 64 -3.99 -12.70 -3.02
N ASN A 65 -3.35 -11.52 -3.06
CA ASN A 65 -2.54 -11.10 -4.18
C ASN A 65 -1.05 -11.41 -3.95
N PRO A 66 -0.44 -12.32 -4.72
CA PRO A 66 0.97 -12.68 -4.57
C PRO A 66 1.92 -11.49 -4.66
N ARG A 67 1.60 -10.49 -5.50
CA ARG A 67 2.42 -9.29 -5.68
C ARG A 67 2.57 -8.48 -4.39
N TYR A 68 1.48 -8.34 -3.63
CA TYR A 68 1.50 -7.59 -2.36
C TYR A 68 2.13 -8.40 -1.22
N ASN A 69 1.97 -9.73 -1.23
CA ASN A 69 2.63 -10.60 -0.25
C ASN A 69 4.15 -10.55 -0.42
N ILE A 70 4.66 -10.75 -1.64
CA ILE A 70 6.10 -10.69 -1.93
C ILE A 70 6.69 -9.31 -1.59
N TRP A 71 5.97 -8.24 -1.95
CA TRP A 71 6.40 -6.89 -1.61
C TRP A 71 6.45 -6.66 -0.09
N GLY A 72 5.43 -7.14 0.65
CA GLY A 72 5.41 -7.05 2.11
C GLY A 72 6.56 -7.80 2.78
N GLU A 73 6.86 -9.02 2.33
CA GLU A 73 8.03 -9.80 2.80
C GLU A 73 9.36 -9.09 2.51
N SER A 74 9.47 -8.47 1.33
CA SER A 74 10.64 -7.67 0.94
C SER A 74 10.83 -6.46 1.86
N MET A 75 9.74 -5.77 2.21
CA MET A 75 9.77 -4.63 3.15
C MET A 75 10.20 -5.06 4.56
N ILE A 76 9.68 -6.20 5.06
CA ILE A 76 10.06 -6.73 6.37
C ILE A 76 11.55 -7.07 6.41
N THR A 77 12.06 -7.70 5.34
CA THR A 77 13.48 -8.03 5.21
C THR A 77 14.35 -6.78 5.27
N MET A 78 14.00 -5.76 4.47
CA MET A 78 14.71 -4.48 4.42
C MET A 78 14.71 -3.77 5.79
N ILE A 79 13.58 -3.75 6.51
CA ILE A 79 13.49 -3.14 7.84
C ILE A 79 14.40 -3.88 8.84
N ASN A 80 14.36 -5.21 8.83
CA ASN A 80 15.19 -6.03 9.72
C ASN A 80 16.69 -5.83 9.45
N GLU A 81 17.08 -5.74 8.19
CA GLU A 81 18.46 -5.46 7.79
C GLU A 81 18.89 -4.04 8.22
N THR A 82 18.03 -3.04 8.01
CA THR A 82 18.28 -1.65 8.42
C THR A 82 18.44 -1.55 9.94
N TYR A 83 17.59 -2.23 10.70
CA TYR A 83 17.67 -2.28 12.16
C TYR A 83 18.96 -2.97 12.63
N ARG A 84 19.35 -4.09 12.02
CA ARG A 84 20.61 -4.78 12.33
C ARG A 84 21.84 -3.93 12.01
N ALA A 85 21.81 -3.17 10.92
CA ALA A 85 22.89 -2.25 10.55
C ALA A 85 23.02 -1.13 11.59
N SER A 86 21.91 -0.49 11.95
CA SER A 86 21.86 0.56 12.99
C SER A 86 22.38 0.05 14.34
N LEU A 87 22.04 -1.17 14.73
CA LEU A 87 22.57 -1.76 15.97
C LEU A 87 24.09 -1.95 15.93
N LYS A 88 24.65 -2.43 14.81
CA LYS A 88 26.11 -2.58 14.66
C LYS A 88 26.83 -1.24 14.73
N ASP A 89 26.29 -0.21 14.08
CA ASP A 89 26.86 1.14 14.11
C ASP A 89 26.82 1.76 15.52
N SER A 90 25.77 1.47 16.31
CA SER A 90 25.66 1.91 17.71
C SER A 90 26.67 1.24 18.65
N VAL A 91 27.02 -0.03 18.40
CA VAL A 91 28.02 -0.77 19.20
C VAL A 91 29.44 -0.24 18.92
N LEU A 92 29.74 0.13 17.67
CA LEU A 92 31.05 0.65 17.28
C LEU A 92 31.29 2.10 17.72
N THR A 93 30.23 2.88 17.94
CA THR A 93 30.33 4.27 18.43
C THR A 93 30.32 4.38 19.96
N SER A 94 30.04 3.28 20.66
CA SER A 94 29.99 3.19 22.13
C SER A 94 31.23 2.52 22.74
N ALA A 95 32.24 2.16 21.93
CA ALA A 95 33.50 1.53 22.32
C ALA A 95 34.68 2.47 22.06
#